data_AF-A0A838HXI8-F1
#
_entry.id   AF-A0A838HXI8-F1
#
_cell.length_a   1.000
_cell.length_b   1.000
_cell.length_c   1.000
_cell.angle_alpha   90.00
_cell.angle_beta   90.00
_cell.angle_gamma   90.00
#
_symmetry.space_group_name_H-M   'P 1'
#
loop_
_entity.id
_entity.type
_entity.pdbx_description
1 polymer ?
#
loop_
_entity_poly.entity_id
_entity_poly.type
_entity_poly.pdbx_seq_one_letter_code
_entity_poly.pdbx_strand_id
1 'polypeptide(L)' 'ARLRAERDAGAVETALADVRKAAEGRDNLLPPMKEALRHLATVGEVCDTLREVFGTHRPADAF' A
#
# COMPACT_ATOMS: atom_id res chain seq x y z
N ALA A 1 -8.49 -11.00 14.00
CA ALA A 1 -7.77 -9.72 13.78
C ALA A 1 -6.53 -9.58 14.69
N ARG A 2 -5.76 -10.66 14.92
CA ARG A 2 -4.62 -10.64 15.85
C ARG A 2 -3.46 -9.77 15.37
N LEU A 3 -3.10 -9.88 14.09
CA LEU A 3 -2.03 -9.09 13.46
C LEU A 3 -2.21 -7.58 13.65
N ARG A 4 -3.44 -7.07 13.45
CA ARG A 4 -3.73 -5.64 13.57
C ARG A 4 -3.72 -5.14 15.02
N ALA A 5 -4.00 -6.03 15.98
CA ALA A 5 -4.00 -5.68 17.41
C ALA A 5 -2.57 -5.65 18.00
N GLU A 6 -1.64 -6.41 17.42
CA GLU A 6 -0.27 -6.58 17.95
C GLU A 6 0.77 -5.68 17.25
N ARG A 7 0.44 -5.10 16.09
CA ARG A 7 1.35 -4.23 15.33
C ARG A 7 1.34 -2.79 15.84
N ASP A 8 2.42 -2.08 15.56
CA ASP A 8 2.46 -0.62 15.70
C ASP A 8 1.60 0.02 14.60
N ALA A 9 0.43 0.53 14.97
CA ALA A 9 -0.49 1.15 14.02
C ALA A 9 0.07 2.43 13.40
N GLY A 10 0.76 3.28 14.19
CA GLY A 10 1.30 4.54 13.70
C GLY A 10 2.46 4.32 12.71
N ALA A 11 3.28 3.31 12.96
CA ALA A 11 4.35 2.93 12.03
C ALA A 11 3.78 2.37 10.71
N VAL A 12 2.70 1.58 10.76
CA VAL A 12 2.00 1.11 9.55
C VAL A 12 1.40 2.28 8.77
N GLU A 13 0.69 3.19 9.43
CA GLU A 13 0.08 4.35 8.79
C GLU A 13 1.14 5.23 8.10
N THR A 14 2.27 5.47 8.78
CA THR A 14 3.39 6.23 8.21
C THR A 14 3.97 5.53 6.99
N ALA A 15 4.24 4.23 7.08
CA ALA A 15 4.81 3.48 5.97
C ALA A 15 3.86 3.38 4.75
N LEU A 16 2.54 3.27 4.99
CA LEU A 16 1.54 3.31 3.92
C LEU A 16 1.44 4.71 3.28
N ALA A 17 1.60 5.79 4.07
CA ALA A 17 1.67 7.14 3.52
C ALA A 17 2.90 7.33 2.60
N ASP A 18 4.04 6.74 2.94
CA ASP A 18 5.23 6.74 2.07
C ASP A 18 5.01 5.95 0.78
N VAL A 19 4.32 4.80 0.84
CA VAL A 19 3.90 4.05 -0.36
C VAL A 19 3.02 4.92 -1.24
N ARG A 20 2.03 5.62 -0.66
CA ARG A 20 1.12 6.52 -1.38
C ARG A 20 1.88 7.64 -2.08
N LYS A 21 2.80 8.30 -1.36
CA LYS A 21 3.62 9.38 -1.90
C LYS A 21 4.50 8.91 -3.06
N ALA A 22 5.14 7.74 -2.94
CA ALA A 22 5.93 7.17 -4.02
C ALA A 22 5.07 6.84 -5.24
N ALA A 23 3.84 6.34 -5.03
CA ALA A 23 2.89 6.05 -6.09
C ALA A 23 2.37 7.30 -6.81
N GLU A 24 2.17 8.42 -6.12
CA GLU A 24 1.79 9.70 -6.73
C GLU A 24 2.91 10.29 -7.60
N GLY A 25 4.16 9.89 -7.33
CA GLY A 25 5.35 10.35 -8.02
C GLY A 25 5.85 9.37 -9.08
N ARG A 26 7.18 9.30 -9.21
CA ARG A 26 7.91 8.38 -10.10
C ARG A 26 8.98 7.58 -9.35
N ASP A 27 8.89 7.55 -8.03
CA ASP A 27 9.86 6.88 -7.18
C ASP A 27 9.68 5.36 -7.24
N ASN A 28 10.71 4.62 -6.86
CA ASN A 28 10.61 3.16 -6.77
C ASN A 28 9.70 2.76 -5.61
N LEU A 29 8.68 1.93 -5.89
CA LEU A 29 7.71 1.45 -4.90
C LEU A 29 8.25 0.34 -3.98
N LEU A 30 9.28 -0.40 -4.41
CA LEU A 30 9.77 -1.55 -3.64
C LEU A 30 10.32 -1.17 -2.25
N PRO A 31 11.12 -0.10 -2.08
CA PRO A 31 11.59 0.32 -0.76
C PRO A 31 10.45 0.64 0.25
N PRO A 32 9.48 1.53 -0.04
CA PRO A 32 8.40 1.81 0.91
C PRO A 32 7.46 0.62 1.13
N MET A 33 7.21 -0.23 0.11
CA MET A 33 6.43 -1.45 0.31
C MET A 33 7.12 -2.43 1.26
N LYS A 34 8.43 -2.62 1.12
CA LYS A 34 9.22 -3.46 2.05
C LYS A 34 9.10 -2.94 3.47
N GLU A 35 9.12 -1.62 3.66
CA GLU A 35 9.02 -0.99 4.97
C GLU A 35 7.62 -1.17 5.58
N ALA A 36 6.56 -0.99 4.80
CA ALA A 36 5.19 -1.24 5.24
C ALA A 36 5.02 -2.71 5.70
N LEU A 37 5.54 -3.67 4.92
CA LEU A 37 5.49 -5.09 5.28
C LEU A 37 6.32 -5.41 6.53
N ARG A 38 7.46 -4.72 6.75
CA ARG A 38 8.26 -4.83 7.98
C ARG A 38 7.47 -4.41 9.21
N HIS A 39 6.60 -3.41 9.07
CA HIS A 39 5.67 -2.96 10.11
C HIS A 39 4.38 -3.78 10.21
N LEU A 40 4.30 -4.93 9.54
CA LEU A 40 3.12 -5.81 9.53
C LEU A 40 1.88 -5.17 8.88
N ALA A 41 2.09 -4.29 7.89
CA ALA A 41 1.05 -3.99 6.93
C ALA A 41 0.69 -5.26 6.15
N THR A 42 -0.58 -5.40 5.81
CA THR A 42 -1.07 -6.52 5.01
C THR A 42 -0.95 -6.24 3.53
N VAL A 43 -0.92 -7.29 2.71
CA VAL A 43 -0.99 -7.17 1.25
C VAL A 43 -2.22 -6.37 0.82
N GLY A 44 -3.37 -6.60 1.49
CA GLY A 44 -4.60 -5.86 1.22
C GLY A 44 -4.44 -4.35 1.42
N GLU A 45 -3.89 -3.92 2.56
CA GLU A 45 -3.68 -2.50 2.86
C GLU A 45 -2.72 -1.81 1.88
N VAL A 46 -1.65 -2.50 1.47
CA VAL A 46 -0.73 -1.97 0.44
C VAL A 46 -1.45 -1.87 -0.91
N CYS A 47 -2.18 -2.90 -1.33
CA CYS A 47 -2.94 -2.87 -2.58
C CYS A 47 -4.05 -1.82 -2.57
N ASP A 48 -4.72 -1.60 -1.44
CA ASP A 48 -5.75 -0.56 -1.29
C ASP A 48 -5.13 0.83 -1.42
N THR A 49 -3.99 1.07 -0.77
CA THR A 49 -3.23 2.32 -0.90
C THR A 49 -2.85 2.59 -2.36
N LEU A 50 -2.38 1.58 -3.09
CA LEU A 50 -2.06 1.73 -4.52
C LEU A 50 -3.31 1.93 -5.39
N ARG A 51 -4.43 1.28 -5.06
CA ARG A 51 -5.72 1.48 -5.75
C ARG A 51 -6.26 2.90 -5.60
N GLU A 52 -6.00 3.58 -4.49
CA GLU A 52 -6.40 4.98 -4.33
C GLU A 52 -5.71 5.92 -5.33
N VAL A 53 -4.46 5.61 -5.70
CA VAL A 53 -3.67 6.46 -6.61
C VAL A 53 -3.84 6.04 -8.06
N PHE A 54 -3.73 4.74 -8.35
CA PHE A 54 -3.76 4.22 -9.72
C PHE A 54 -5.15 3.79 -10.20
N GLY A 55 -6.11 3.68 -9.30
CA GLY A 55 -7.39 3.05 -9.59
C GLY A 55 -7.27 1.54 -9.74
N THR A 56 -8.26 0.94 -10.41
CA THR A 56 -8.26 -0.49 -10.76
C THR A 56 -8.46 -0.61 -12.25
N HIS A 57 -7.62 -1.41 -12.90
CA HIS A 57 -7.77 -1.70 -14.32
C HIS A 57 -9.13 -2.36 -14.58
N ARG A 58 -9.89 -1.79 -15.52
CA ARG A 58 -11.09 -2.42 -16.07
C ARG A 58 -10.77 -2.78 -17.53
N PRO A 59 -10.80 -4.07 -17.90
CA PRO A 59 -10.60 -4.46 -19.28
C PRO A 59 -11.69 -3.80 -20.15
N ALA A 60 -11.32 -3.36 -21.35
CA ALA A 60 -12.30 -2.87 -22.30
C ALA A 60 -13.09 -4.07 -22.85
N ASP A 61 -14.42 -4.02 -22.74
CA ASP A 61 -15.28 -4.99 -23.40
C ASP A 61 -15.19 -4.76 -24.90
N ALA A 62 -14.38 -5.57 -25.57
CA ALA A 62 -14.32 -5.63 -27.03
C ALA A 62 -15.36 -6.65 -27.51
N PHE A 63 -16.54 -6.15 -27.86
CA PHE A 63 -17.55 -6.87 -28.64
C PHE A 63 -17.49 -6.42 -30.10
#